data_AF-A0A1Y1KZG3-F1
#
_entry.id   AF-A0A1Y1KZG3-F1
#
_cell.length_a   1.000
_cell.length_b   1.000
_cell.length_c   1.000
_cell.angle_alpha   90.00
_cell.angle_beta   90.00
_cell.angle_gamma   90.00
#
_symmetry.space_group_name_H-M   'P 1'
#
loop_
_entity.id
_entity.type
_entity.pdbx_description
1 polymer ?
#
loop_
_entity_poly.entity_id
_entity_poly.type
_entity_poly.pdbx_seq_one_letter_code
_entity_poly.pdbx_strand_id
1 'polypeptide(L)'
;FLTHLIKNPSQRQTDCQKPKHIFLSAGELKDPYEWEPSIVDVMMFRVGQLVMILSPSEVTTMSGRRWKEAVGKQATSFVDDPIVVLGSPANTYAHYVATPEEYDVQRYEGASTIFGRHELDAYINLTVSNMHYLKPDATEKPEQGKLPPDNRKKSFNFVLPVIYDTAPLFKHFGQVLTQPQARYKRGDVVKAKFRGANPRNNLRLEGTFAAVEKQGQDGTWIQVADDADWYLVYTWRRTRTLLGHSEVDFTWDTSGNAVPGKYRFKYYG
;
A
#
# COMPACT_ATOMS: atom_id res chain seq x y z
N PHE A 1 21.02 -10.40 18.89
CA PHE A 1 22.22 -9.71 18.40
C PHE A 1 21.97 -8.24 17.98
N LEU A 2 20.81 -7.84 17.43
CA LEU A 2 20.49 -6.42 17.15
C LEU A 2 19.55 -5.73 18.18
N THR A 3 18.88 -6.51 19.04
CA THR A 3 17.84 -6.06 20.00
C THR A 3 18.32 -5.04 21.03
N HIS A 4 19.63 -5.01 21.34
CA HIS A 4 20.21 -4.18 22.40
C HIS A 4 20.87 -2.89 21.90
N LEU A 5 20.87 -2.62 20.59
CA LEU A 5 21.57 -1.46 20.02
C LEU A 5 20.79 -0.14 20.13
N ILE A 6 19.50 -0.19 20.45
CA ILE A 6 18.64 1.01 20.53
C ILE A 6 18.10 1.17 21.96
N LYS A 7 17.29 0.22 22.44
CA LYS A 7 16.71 0.24 23.79
C LYS A 7 16.20 -1.14 24.18
N ASN A 8 16.54 -1.59 25.38
CA ASN A 8 15.95 -2.82 25.95
C ASN A 8 14.50 -2.56 26.35
N PRO A 9 13.58 -3.51 26.12
CA PRO A 9 12.20 -3.37 26.59
C PRO A 9 12.18 -3.21 28.11
N SER A 10 11.33 -2.31 28.62
CA SER A 10 11.12 -2.23 30.07
C SER A 10 10.53 -3.53 30.62
N GLN A 11 10.65 -3.71 31.94
CA GLN A 11 10.03 -4.85 32.61
C GLN A 11 8.50 -4.86 32.41
N ARG A 12 7.87 -3.67 32.50
CA ARG A 12 6.44 -3.50 32.21
C ARG A 12 6.09 -3.99 30.80
N GLN A 13 6.84 -3.58 29.79
CA GLN A 13 6.57 -3.98 28.40
C GLN A 13 6.74 -5.48 28.22
N THR A 14 7.80 -6.05 28.80
CA THR A 14 8.07 -7.49 28.77
C THR A 14 6.95 -8.28 29.43
N ASP A 15 6.44 -7.84 30.57
CA ASP A 15 5.34 -8.50 31.27
C ASP A 15 4.00 -8.36 30.55
N CYS A 16 3.67 -7.18 30.03
CA CYS A 16 2.43 -6.94 29.29
C CYS A 16 2.35 -7.71 27.96
N GLN A 17 3.49 -7.97 27.32
CA GLN A 17 3.53 -8.59 25.99
C GLN A 17 3.65 -10.13 26.05
N LYS A 18 3.80 -10.76 27.22
CA LYS A 18 3.92 -12.22 27.32
C LYS A 18 2.82 -12.95 26.53
N PRO A 19 3.15 -14.04 25.81
CA PRO A 19 4.46 -14.72 25.75
C PRO A 19 5.43 -14.16 24.69
N LYS A 20 5.14 -13.03 24.04
CA LYS A 20 5.98 -12.45 22.99
C LYS A 20 7.39 -12.16 23.49
N HIS A 21 8.37 -12.69 22.77
CA HIS A 21 9.76 -12.29 22.92
C HIS A 21 10.01 -11.01 22.10
N ILE A 22 10.10 -9.87 22.79
CA ILE A 22 10.19 -8.56 22.14
C ILE A 22 11.53 -8.42 21.41
N PHE A 23 11.46 -8.34 20.08
CA PHE A 23 12.62 -8.00 19.24
C PHE A 23 12.90 -6.48 19.27
N LEU A 24 11.87 -5.66 19.05
CA LEU A 24 11.96 -4.21 19.04
C LEU A 24 10.87 -3.63 19.94
N SER A 25 11.26 -2.89 20.99
CA SER A 25 10.31 -2.21 21.88
C SER A 25 9.87 -0.87 21.29
N ALA A 26 9.28 -0.90 20.09
CA ALA A 26 9.06 0.31 19.29
C ALA A 26 8.07 1.30 19.93
N GLY A 27 7.08 0.82 20.69
CA GLY A 27 6.19 1.69 21.49
C GLY A 27 6.88 2.46 22.63
N GLU A 28 8.14 2.11 22.96
CA GLU A 28 8.96 2.83 23.92
C GLU A 28 10.02 3.74 23.28
N LEU A 29 10.05 3.80 21.94
CA LEU A 29 10.94 4.64 21.13
C LEU A 29 10.15 5.87 20.64
N LYS A 30 10.51 7.04 21.16
CA LYS A 30 9.79 8.31 20.92
C LYS A 30 10.61 9.37 20.22
N ASP A 31 11.91 9.14 20.08
CA ASP A 31 12.85 10.06 19.46
C ASP A 31 13.30 9.50 18.10
N PRO A 32 13.31 10.31 17.04
CA PRO A 32 12.83 11.70 16.93
C PRO A 32 11.29 11.86 16.90
N TYR A 33 10.56 10.75 16.77
CA TYR A 33 9.10 10.64 16.83
C TYR A 33 8.74 9.22 17.28
N GLU A 34 7.46 8.95 17.58
CA GLU A 34 7.00 7.60 17.94
C GLU A 34 7.23 6.65 16.75
N TRP A 35 7.82 5.47 17.03
CA TRP A 35 8.17 4.50 16.00
C TRP A 35 6.99 3.60 15.59
N GLU A 36 5.95 3.56 16.43
CA GLU A 36 4.67 2.87 16.20
C GLU A 36 3.51 3.81 16.55
N PRO A 37 2.32 3.63 15.97
CA PRO A 37 1.17 4.46 16.30
C PRO A 37 0.71 4.20 17.74
N SER A 38 0.72 5.25 18.58
CA SER A 38 0.07 5.22 19.92
C SER A 38 -1.39 5.68 19.89
N ILE A 39 -1.84 6.22 18.75
CA ILE A 39 -3.20 6.67 18.49
C ILE A 39 -3.65 5.94 17.23
N VAL A 40 -4.76 5.20 17.33
CA VAL A 40 -5.34 4.44 16.23
C VAL A 40 -6.83 4.73 16.11
N ASP A 41 -7.35 4.67 14.90
CA ASP A 41 -8.76 4.91 14.62
C ASP A 41 -9.56 3.61 14.75
N VAL A 42 -10.61 3.61 15.59
CA VAL A 42 -11.63 2.55 15.60
C VAL A 42 -12.88 3.13 14.94
N MET A 43 -13.13 2.73 13.70
CA MET A 43 -14.16 3.36 12.87
C MET A 43 -15.22 2.36 12.42
N MET A 44 -16.46 2.83 12.38
CA MET A 44 -17.60 2.09 11.86
C MET A 44 -18.47 2.94 10.97
N PHE A 45 -19.08 2.31 9.95
CA PHE A 45 -20.16 2.90 9.18
C PHE A 45 -21.38 2.01 9.17
N ARG A 46 -22.55 2.62 8.98
CA ARG A 46 -23.80 1.91 8.74
C ARG A 46 -24.51 2.50 7.53
N VAL A 47 -24.96 1.63 6.62
CA VAL A 47 -25.84 2.00 5.49
C VAL A 47 -26.99 1.00 5.45
N GLY A 48 -28.17 1.41 5.93
CA GLY A 48 -29.30 0.49 6.07
C GLY A 48 -28.97 -0.67 7.01
N GLN A 49 -29.02 -1.89 6.48
CA GLN A 49 -28.67 -3.13 7.20
C GLN A 49 -27.17 -3.50 7.12
N LEU A 50 -26.39 -2.81 6.29
CA LEU A 50 -24.94 -3.03 6.18
C LEU A 50 -24.21 -2.30 7.31
N VAL A 51 -23.45 -3.05 8.11
CA VAL A 51 -22.58 -2.53 9.18
C VAL A 51 -21.13 -2.84 8.82
N MET A 52 -20.30 -1.80 8.74
CA MET A 52 -18.92 -1.88 8.28
C MET A 52 -17.98 -1.62 9.45
N ILE A 53 -17.11 -2.58 9.75
CA ILE A 53 -15.98 -2.43 10.67
C ILE A 53 -14.77 -1.99 9.83
N LEU A 54 -14.09 -0.91 10.23
CA LEU A 54 -12.88 -0.44 9.57
C LEU A 54 -11.73 -0.50 10.57
N SER A 55 -10.82 -1.46 10.34
CA SER A 55 -9.74 -1.77 11.27
C SER A 55 -8.43 -1.12 10.83
N PRO A 56 -7.64 -0.56 11.77
CA PRO A 56 -6.29 -0.05 11.49
C PRO A 56 -5.25 -1.17 11.32
N SER A 57 -5.57 -2.39 11.72
CA SER A 57 -4.66 -3.54 11.67
C SER A 57 -5.10 -4.55 10.60
N GLU A 58 -4.15 -5.33 10.09
CA GLU A 58 -4.37 -6.54 9.28
C GLU A 58 -4.99 -7.63 10.14
N VAL A 59 -6.25 -7.96 9.86
CA VAL A 59 -7.05 -8.82 10.73
C VAL A 59 -6.92 -10.29 10.32
N THR A 60 -6.48 -11.15 11.24
CA THR A 60 -6.46 -12.61 10.97
C THR A 60 -7.87 -13.16 10.78
N THR A 61 -7.98 -14.34 10.19
CA THR A 61 -9.29 -14.94 9.88
C THR A 61 -10.16 -15.09 11.12
N MET A 62 -9.61 -15.59 12.23
CA MET A 62 -10.41 -15.79 13.45
C MET A 62 -10.65 -14.49 14.21
N SER A 63 -9.71 -13.55 14.21
CA SER A 63 -9.94 -12.19 14.72
C SER A 63 -11.13 -11.54 14.03
N GLY A 64 -11.16 -11.59 12.70
CA GLY A 64 -12.23 -11.00 11.90
C GLY A 64 -13.58 -11.69 12.11
N ARG A 65 -13.59 -13.01 12.31
CA ARG A 65 -14.83 -13.75 12.64
C ARG A 65 -15.39 -13.33 14.00
N ARG A 66 -14.57 -13.35 15.05
CA ARG A 66 -14.97 -12.97 16.42
C ARG A 66 -15.48 -11.53 16.47
N TRP A 67 -14.79 -10.62 15.77
CA TRP A 67 -15.19 -9.22 15.73
C TRP A 67 -16.50 -8.99 14.98
N LYS A 68 -16.66 -9.60 13.79
CA LYS A 68 -17.92 -9.53 13.04
C LYS A 68 -19.09 -10.16 13.81
N GLU A 69 -18.87 -11.26 14.51
CA GLU A 69 -19.90 -11.91 15.34
C GLU A 69 -20.34 -11.01 16.49
N ALA A 70 -19.40 -10.41 17.22
CA ALA A 70 -19.70 -9.49 18.31
C ALA A 70 -20.49 -8.25 17.83
N VAL A 71 -20.08 -7.67 16.71
CA VAL A 71 -20.78 -6.53 16.08
C VAL A 71 -22.16 -6.96 15.56
N GLY A 72 -22.27 -8.12 14.92
CA GLY A 72 -23.54 -8.64 14.41
C GLY A 72 -24.56 -8.82 15.53
N LYS A 73 -24.14 -9.44 16.64
CA LYS A 73 -24.96 -9.61 17.84
C LYS A 73 -25.40 -8.28 18.44
N GLN A 74 -24.53 -7.27 18.47
CA GLN A 74 -24.91 -5.95 18.98
C GLN A 74 -25.85 -5.22 18.01
N ALA A 75 -25.63 -5.34 16.70
CA ALA A 75 -26.41 -4.68 15.67
C ALA A 75 -27.88 -5.12 15.66
N THR A 76 -28.19 -6.38 16.02
CA THR A 76 -29.59 -6.86 16.10
C THR A 76 -30.44 -6.10 17.10
N SER A 77 -29.84 -5.28 17.99
CA SER A 77 -30.60 -4.42 18.90
C SER A 77 -31.20 -3.17 18.23
N PHE A 78 -30.79 -2.82 17.01
CA PHE A 78 -31.28 -1.63 16.29
C PHE A 78 -31.28 -1.76 14.75
N VAL A 79 -30.98 -2.95 14.22
CA VAL A 79 -30.97 -3.29 12.79
C VAL A 79 -31.57 -4.68 12.61
N ASP A 80 -32.58 -4.81 11.77
CA ASP A 80 -33.09 -6.12 11.35
C ASP A 80 -32.12 -6.76 10.34
N ASP A 81 -31.80 -8.05 10.54
CA ASP A 81 -30.92 -8.86 9.67
C ASP A 81 -29.61 -8.13 9.25
N PRO A 82 -28.73 -7.81 10.22
CA PRO A 82 -27.53 -7.02 9.95
C PRO A 82 -26.50 -7.79 9.13
N ILE A 83 -26.00 -7.16 8.05
CA ILE A 83 -24.90 -7.67 7.24
C ILE A 83 -23.62 -7.01 7.73
N VAL A 84 -22.75 -7.77 8.38
CA VAL A 84 -21.48 -7.24 8.92
C VAL A 84 -20.31 -7.55 7.98
N VAL A 85 -19.65 -6.48 7.53
CA VAL A 85 -18.41 -6.57 6.75
C VAL A 85 -17.25 -5.93 7.50
N LEU A 86 -16.03 -6.35 7.17
CA LEU A 86 -14.80 -5.81 7.75
C LEU A 86 -13.87 -5.40 6.62
N GLY A 87 -13.49 -4.13 6.61
CA GLY A 87 -12.45 -3.56 5.74
C GLY A 87 -11.17 -3.32 6.55
N SER A 88 -10.03 -3.72 6.00
CA SER A 88 -8.73 -3.65 6.67
C SER A 88 -7.59 -3.69 5.63
N PRO A 89 -6.48 -2.98 5.85
CA PRO A 89 -6.30 -1.93 6.87
C PRO A 89 -6.92 -0.59 6.42
N ALA A 90 -7.34 0.26 7.36
CA ALA A 90 -7.97 1.56 7.10
C ALA A 90 -7.47 2.66 8.06
N ASN A 91 -7.42 3.90 7.57
CA ASN A 91 -6.97 5.13 8.27
C ASN A 91 -5.52 5.13 8.75
N THR A 92 -5.21 4.36 9.78
CA THR A 92 -3.89 4.21 10.40
C THR A 92 -3.43 2.78 10.21
N TYR A 93 -2.16 2.53 9.85
CA TYR A 93 -1.63 1.17 9.79
C TYR A 93 -1.00 0.79 11.13
N ALA A 94 -1.58 -0.19 11.82
CA ALA A 94 -1.16 -0.68 13.14
C ALA A 94 -0.76 -2.17 13.12
N HIS A 95 -0.08 -2.61 12.05
CA HIS A 95 0.37 -3.98 11.87
C HIS A 95 -0.78 -5.00 11.91
N TYR A 96 -0.65 -6.10 12.67
CA TYR A 96 -1.60 -7.23 12.66
C TYR A 96 -2.48 -7.21 13.91
N VAL A 97 -3.63 -7.86 13.83
CA VAL A 97 -4.41 -8.24 15.02
C VAL A 97 -4.76 -9.72 14.98
N ALA A 98 -4.09 -10.49 15.83
CA ALA A 98 -4.32 -11.92 16.04
C ALA A 98 -5.24 -12.18 17.23
N THR A 99 -5.89 -13.34 17.28
CA THR A 99 -6.61 -13.75 18.49
C THR A 99 -5.63 -14.02 19.63
N PRO A 100 -6.04 -14.03 20.90
CA PRO A 100 -5.14 -14.37 22.01
C PRO A 100 -4.46 -15.74 21.85
N GLU A 101 -5.15 -16.72 21.25
CA GLU A 101 -4.63 -18.07 21.01
C GLU A 101 -3.64 -18.10 19.86
N GLU A 102 -3.90 -17.35 18.77
CA GLU A 102 -2.94 -17.17 17.67
C GLU A 102 -1.71 -16.38 18.12
N TYR A 103 -1.92 -15.38 18.98
CA TYR A 103 -0.87 -14.58 19.60
C TYR A 103 0.07 -15.46 20.43
N ASP A 104 -0.46 -16.39 21.22
CA ASP A 104 0.36 -17.24 22.09
C ASP A 104 1.36 -18.12 21.31
N VAL A 105 1.07 -18.45 20.05
CA VAL A 105 1.97 -19.23 19.18
C VAL A 105 3.15 -18.39 18.68
N GLN A 106 3.01 -17.06 18.63
CA GLN A 106 4.06 -16.13 18.19
C GLN A 106 4.65 -16.45 16.81
N ARG A 107 3.77 -16.76 15.83
CA ARG A 107 4.09 -16.65 14.40
C ARG A 107 4.22 -15.17 13.99
N TYR A 108 4.37 -14.90 12.71
CA TYR A 108 4.51 -13.54 12.19
C TYR A 108 3.41 -12.60 12.68
N GLU A 109 2.15 -13.02 12.54
CA GLU A 109 0.97 -12.21 12.88
C GLU A 109 0.85 -11.96 14.39
N GLY A 110 1.13 -12.99 15.20
CA GLY A 110 1.16 -12.87 16.66
C GLY A 110 2.31 -11.99 17.17
N ALA A 111 3.48 -12.06 16.52
CA ALA A 111 4.61 -11.18 16.82
C ALA A 111 4.31 -9.72 16.42
N SER A 112 3.60 -9.53 15.31
CA SER A 112 3.18 -8.23 14.76
C SER A 112 1.85 -7.70 15.32
N THR A 113 1.26 -8.34 16.34
CA THR A 113 0.12 -7.80 17.10
C THR A 113 0.64 -6.85 18.19
N ILE A 114 0.83 -5.58 17.83
CA ILE A 114 1.73 -4.64 18.54
C ILE A 114 1.19 -4.18 19.91
N PHE A 115 -0.12 -4.17 20.13
CA PHE A 115 -0.73 -3.79 21.40
C PHE A 115 -0.86 -4.96 22.39
N GLY A 116 -0.33 -6.13 22.02
CA GLY A 116 -0.20 -7.30 22.88
C GLY A 116 -1.37 -8.27 22.78
N ARG A 117 -1.38 -9.26 23.67
CA ARG A 117 -2.29 -10.43 23.60
C ARG A 117 -3.78 -10.08 23.55
N HIS A 118 -4.16 -8.93 24.12
CA HIS A 118 -5.55 -8.48 24.24
C HIS A 118 -5.94 -7.39 23.23
N GLU A 119 -5.13 -7.16 22.20
CA GLU A 119 -5.42 -6.17 21.16
C GLU A 119 -6.80 -6.39 20.51
N LEU A 120 -7.10 -7.63 20.11
CA LEU A 120 -8.41 -7.98 19.53
C LEU A 120 -9.56 -7.68 20.50
N ASP A 121 -9.42 -8.07 21.76
CA ASP A 121 -10.47 -7.88 22.78
C ASP A 121 -10.74 -6.38 22.99
N ALA A 122 -9.68 -5.57 23.03
CA ALA A 122 -9.79 -4.12 23.14
C ALA A 122 -10.51 -3.52 21.93
N TYR A 123 -10.17 -3.96 20.72
CA TYR A 123 -10.82 -3.51 19.49
C TYR A 123 -12.30 -3.88 19.41
N ILE A 124 -12.65 -5.12 19.76
CA ILE A 124 -14.04 -5.56 19.82
C ILE A 124 -14.81 -4.73 20.84
N ASN A 125 -14.26 -4.53 22.04
CA ASN A 125 -14.89 -3.75 23.08
C ASN A 125 -15.14 -2.30 22.65
N LEU A 126 -14.11 -1.62 22.14
CA LEU A 126 -14.21 -0.23 21.65
C LEU A 126 -15.24 -0.12 20.52
N THR A 127 -15.31 -1.11 19.63
CA THR A 127 -16.28 -1.13 18.54
C THR A 127 -17.70 -1.26 19.07
N VAL A 128 -17.99 -2.34 19.81
CA VAL A 128 -19.33 -2.69 20.29
C VAL A 128 -19.89 -1.62 21.23
N SER A 129 -19.06 -1.10 22.15
CA SER A 129 -19.47 -0.05 23.10
C SER A 129 -19.85 1.26 22.42
N ASN A 130 -19.25 1.58 21.26
CA ASN A 130 -19.54 2.80 20.51
C ASN A 130 -20.64 2.64 19.44
N MET A 131 -21.25 1.46 19.29
CA MET A 131 -22.32 1.24 18.30
C MET A 131 -23.60 2.03 18.56
N HIS A 132 -23.76 2.63 19.74
CA HIS A 132 -24.89 3.51 20.04
C HIS A 132 -24.94 4.75 19.12
N TYR A 133 -23.80 5.21 18.60
CA TYR A 133 -23.73 6.28 17.59
C TYR A 133 -24.27 5.89 16.21
N LEU A 134 -24.54 4.60 15.97
CA LEU A 134 -25.05 4.09 14.69
C LEU A 134 -26.55 3.76 14.73
N LYS A 135 -27.22 4.01 15.86
CA LYS A 135 -28.67 3.82 15.97
C LYS A 135 -29.43 4.79 15.06
N PRO A 136 -30.62 4.44 14.55
CA PRO A 136 -31.38 5.30 13.62
C PRO A 136 -31.71 6.69 14.19
N ASP A 137 -31.87 6.78 15.51
CA ASP A 137 -32.23 7.98 16.27
C ASP A 137 -31.02 8.67 16.92
N ALA A 138 -29.80 8.20 16.64
CA ALA A 138 -28.59 8.78 17.22
C ALA A 138 -28.37 10.21 16.69
N THR A 139 -28.29 11.17 17.61
CA THR A 139 -27.95 12.58 17.33
C THR A 139 -26.55 12.95 17.81
N GLU A 140 -26.00 12.15 18.72
CA GLU A 140 -24.67 12.33 19.29
C GLU A 140 -23.59 11.83 18.33
N LYS A 141 -22.36 12.32 18.52
CA LYS A 141 -21.19 11.89 17.78
C LYS A 141 -20.07 11.57 18.77
N PRO A 142 -19.17 10.61 18.44
CA PRO A 142 -18.00 10.37 19.26
C PRO A 142 -17.16 11.65 19.36
N GLU A 143 -16.59 11.90 20.54
CA GLU A 143 -15.62 12.97 20.71
C GLU A 143 -14.38 12.70 19.83
N GLN A 144 -13.77 13.76 19.30
CA GLN A 144 -12.63 13.65 18.39
C GLN A 144 -11.41 12.94 19.02
N GLY A 145 -11.27 13.03 20.35
CA GLY A 145 -10.09 12.53 21.05
C GLY A 145 -8.81 13.29 20.67
N LYS A 146 -7.67 12.64 20.88
CA LYS A 146 -6.34 13.20 20.60
C LYS A 146 -5.96 12.95 19.14
N LEU A 147 -5.59 14.01 18.42
CA LEU A 147 -5.08 13.88 17.06
C LEU A 147 -3.63 13.32 17.04
N PRO A 148 -3.26 12.55 16.00
CA PRO A 148 -1.88 12.10 15.83
C PRO A 148 -0.92 13.29 15.61
N PRO A 149 0.35 13.18 16.05
CA PRO A 149 1.33 14.25 15.88
C PRO A 149 1.71 14.45 14.41
N ASP A 150 1.96 15.71 14.02
CA ASP A 150 2.49 16.03 12.69
C ASP A 150 4.03 15.94 12.65
N ASN A 151 4.54 14.92 11.98
CA ASN A 151 5.99 14.68 11.86
C ASN A 151 6.60 15.18 10.54
N ARG A 152 5.84 15.86 9.66
CA ARG A 152 6.30 16.24 8.31
C ARG A 152 7.58 17.08 8.28
N LYS A 153 7.78 17.97 9.26
CA LYS A 153 8.96 18.86 9.35
C LYS A 153 10.20 18.24 9.99
N LYS A 154 10.10 17.01 10.51
CA LYS A 154 11.18 16.34 11.24
C LYS A 154 11.41 14.88 10.82
N SER A 155 10.81 14.47 9.69
CA SER A 155 10.97 13.13 9.13
C SER A 155 12.35 13.01 8.47
N PHE A 156 13.12 12.00 8.85
CA PHE A 156 14.40 11.74 8.23
C PHE A 156 14.22 10.97 6.91
N ASN A 157 14.97 11.37 5.88
CA ASN A 157 15.04 10.68 4.60
C ASN A 157 16.50 10.49 4.18
N PHE A 158 16.94 9.23 4.15
CA PHE A 158 18.29 8.85 3.73
C PHE A 158 18.34 8.34 2.29
N VAL A 159 17.21 8.34 1.58
CA VAL A 159 17.16 8.06 0.15
C VAL A 159 17.68 9.28 -0.59
N LEU A 160 18.84 9.12 -1.25
CA LEU A 160 19.45 10.20 -2.01
C LEU A 160 18.48 10.76 -3.08
N PRO A 161 18.46 12.08 -3.32
CA PRO A 161 17.70 12.67 -4.42
C PRO A 161 18.27 12.24 -5.77
N VAL A 162 17.53 12.52 -6.84
CA VAL A 162 18.12 12.46 -8.18
C VAL A 162 19.09 13.63 -8.31
N ILE A 163 20.38 13.33 -8.45
CA ILE A 163 21.43 14.37 -8.53
C ILE A 163 21.48 14.95 -9.95
N TYR A 164 21.60 14.08 -10.95
CA TYR A 164 21.56 14.43 -12.37
C TYR A 164 21.26 13.19 -13.23
N ASP A 165 20.79 13.44 -14.44
CA ASP A 165 20.74 12.47 -15.53
C ASP A 165 21.44 13.07 -16.75
N THR A 166 22.23 12.25 -17.45
CA THR A 166 22.85 12.67 -18.71
C THR A 166 22.67 11.61 -19.80
N ALA A 167 22.81 12.06 -21.05
CA ALA A 167 23.00 11.20 -22.19
C ALA A 167 24.50 11.17 -22.57
N PRO A 168 25.02 10.04 -23.11
CA PRO A 168 26.35 10.00 -23.68
C PRO A 168 26.57 11.09 -24.72
N LEU A 169 27.83 11.45 -24.95
CA LEU A 169 28.20 12.49 -25.92
C LEU A 169 27.55 12.23 -27.30
N PHE A 170 26.95 13.27 -27.87
CA PHE A 170 26.19 13.23 -29.13
C PHE A 170 24.95 12.31 -29.15
N LYS A 171 24.43 11.92 -27.98
CA LYS A 171 23.15 11.20 -27.82
C LYS A 171 22.15 12.09 -27.08
N HIS A 172 20.87 11.73 -27.12
CA HIS A 172 19.79 12.50 -26.50
C HIS A 172 18.80 11.58 -25.76
N PHE A 173 18.08 12.15 -24.80
CA PHE A 173 16.96 11.47 -24.14
C PHE A 173 15.85 11.15 -25.16
N GLY A 174 15.19 10.01 -24.97
CA GLY A 174 14.17 9.51 -25.89
C GLY A 174 14.73 8.79 -27.12
N GLN A 175 16.05 8.78 -27.33
CA GLN A 175 16.65 8.03 -28.42
C GLN A 175 16.34 6.54 -28.29
N VAL A 176 15.86 5.93 -29.37
CA VAL A 176 15.66 4.48 -29.45
C VAL A 176 17.01 3.77 -29.53
N LEU A 177 17.30 2.91 -28.56
CA LEU A 177 18.49 2.08 -28.47
C LEU A 177 18.27 0.70 -29.08
N THR A 178 17.03 0.22 -29.04
CA THR A 178 16.62 -1.04 -29.68
C THR A 178 15.22 -0.88 -30.24
N GLN A 179 15.11 -0.98 -31.56
CA GLN A 179 13.83 -0.98 -32.26
C GLN A 179 13.15 -2.36 -32.14
N PRO A 180 11.81 -2.41 -32.10
CA PRO A 180 11.09 -3.67 -32.26
C PRO A 180 11.30 -4.24 -33.68
N GLN A 181 11.01 -5.52 -33.86
CA GLN A 181 11.00 -6.15 -35.18
C GLN A 181 9.85 -5.58 -36.04
N ALA A 182 9.97 -5.72 -37.36
CA ALA A 182 9.00 -5.15 -38.29
C ALA A 182 7.62 -5.82 -38.23
N ARG A 183 7.53 -7.08 -37.80
CA ARG A 183 6.31 -7.88 -37.76
C ARG A 183 6.34 -8.82 -36.56
N TYR A 184 5.18 -9.03 -35.98
CA TYR A 184 4.92 -9.96 -34.88
C TYR A 184 3.63 -10.71 -35.17
N LYS A 185 3.52 -11.92 -34.64
CA LYS A 185 2.24 -12.62 -34.51
C LYS A 185 1.61 -12.24 -33.18
N ARG A 186 0.28 -12.24 -33.15
CA ARG A 186 -0.44 -12.06 -31.87
C ARG A 186 -0.03 -13.18 -30.91
N GLY A 187 0.27 -12.81 -29.67
CA GLY A 187 0.86 -13.69 -28.66
C GLY A 187 2.37 -13.54 -28.50
N ASP A 188 3.04 -12.86 -29.43
CA ASP A 188 4.45 -12.50 -29.27
C ASP A 188 4.61 -11.33 -28.29
N VAL A 189 5.82 -11.22 -27.72
CA VAL A 189 6.22 -10.12 -26.85
C VAL A 189 7.08 -9.13 -27.65
N VAL A 190 6.57 -7.90 -27.80
CA VAL A 190 7.25 -6.81 -28.49
C VAL A 190 8.12 -6.04 -27.50
N LYS A 191 9.38 -5.79 -27.86
CA LYS A 191 10.33 -5.08 -26.99
C LYS A 191 10.95 -3.88 -27.70
N ALA A 192 11.16 -2.80 -26.95
CA ALA A 192 11.93 -1.66 -27.39
C ALA A 192 12.74 -1.09 -26.23
N LYS A 193 13.83 -0.38 -26.54
CA LYS A 193 14.67 0.26 -25.54
C LYS A 193 14.90 1.71 -25.89
N PHE A 194 14.88 2.57 -24.88
CA PHE A 194 15.06 4.01 -25.00
C PHE A 194 16.15 4.48 -24.05
N ARG A 195 16.82 5.55 -24.43
CA ARG A 195 17.62 6.34 -23.50
C ARG A 195 16.68 7.15 -22.62
N GLY A 196 16.71 6.91 -21.32
CA GLY A 196 15.80 7.53 -20.36
C GLY A 196 16.51 8.32 -19.26
N ALA A 197 15.73 9.04 -18.47
CA ALA A 197 16.14 9.72 -17.24
C ALA A 197 15.49 9.03 -16.04
N ASN A 198 15.87 9.40 -14.81
CA ASN A 198 15.28 8.82 -13.61
C ASN A 198 13.78 9.18 -13.49
N PRO A 199 12.85 8.20 -13.37
CA PRO A 199 11.42 8.48 -13.26
C PRO A 199 11.06 9.29 -12.00
N ARG A 200 11.94 9.37 -11.00
CA ARG A 200 11.74 10.22 -9.82
C ARG A 200 11.80 11.73 -10.13
N ASN A 201 12.28 12.14 -11.31
CA ASN A 201 12.25 13.55 -11.72
C ASN A 201 10.82 14.07 -11.93
N ASN A 202 9.92 13.21 -12.40
CA ASN A 202 8.52 13.53 -12.61
C ASN A 202 7.72 12.25 -12.51
N LEU A 203 6.82 12.13 -11.53
CA LEU A 203 5.98 10.95 -11.32
C LEU A 203 4.96 10.74 -12.44
N ARG A 204 4.72 11.75 -13.28
CA ARG A 204 3.75 11.75 -14.37
C ARG A 204 2.34 11.34 -13.90
N LEU A 205 1.91 11.86 -12.74
CA LEU A 205 0.56 11.64 -12.22
C LEU A 205 -0.48 12.01 -13.27
N GLU A 206 -1.49 11.15 -13.46
CA GLU A 206 -2.52 11.26 -14.52
C GLU A 206 -1.97 11.28 -15.96
N GLY A 207 -0.70 10.94 -16.15
CA GLY A 207 -0.06 10.73 -17.45
C GLY A 207 0.46 9.31 -17.58
N THR A 208 1.42 9.11 -18.47
CA THR A 208 2.07 7.81 -18.68
C THR A 208 3.54 7.97 -19.04
N PHE A 209 4.39 7.02 -18.67
CA PHE A 209 5.76 6.88 -19.15
C PHE A 209 5.85 6.09 -20.46
N ALA A 210 4.90 5.20 -20.73
CA ALA A 210 4.93 4.26 -21.84
C ALA A 210 3.56 4.13 -22.50
N ALA A 211 3.50 4.37 -23.81
CA ALA A 211 2.29 4.15 -24.59
C ALA A 211 2.54 3.23 -25.78
N VAL A 212 1.54 2.40 -26.08
CA VAL A 212 1.38 1.73 -27.37
C VAL A 212 0.33 2.50 -28.16
N GLU A 213 0.73 3.00 -29.32
CA GLU A 213 -0.19 3.69 -30.23
C GLU A 213 -0.40 2.83 -31.47
N LYS A 214 -1.66 2.71 -31.90
CA LYS A 214 -2.07 2.04 -33.14
C LYS A 214 -2.34 3.07 -34.21
N GLN A 215 -1.91 2.79 -35.45
CA GLN A 215 -2.23 3.63 -36.59
C GLN A 215 -3.68 3.37 -37.07
N GLY A 216 -4.44 4.45 -37.22
CA GLY A 216 -5.76 4.49 -37.86
C GLY A 216 -5.68 4.43 -39.38
N GLN A 217 -6.83 4.27 -40.05
CA GLN A 217 -6.90 4.22 -41.52
C GLN A 217 -6.54 5.55 -42.18
N ASP A 218 -6.81 6.66 -41.49
CA ASP A 218 -6.46 8.02 -41.86
C ASP A 218 -4.99 8.38 -41.56
N GLY A 219 -4.21 7.42 -41.04
CA GLY A 219 -2.81 7.60 -40.68
C GLY A 219 -2.57 8.21 -39.30
N THR A 220 -3.63 8.59 -38.57
CA THR A 220 -3.53 9.10 -37.20
C THR A 220 -3.05 8.02 -36.24
N TRP A 221 -2.43 8.42 -35.13
CA TRP A 221 -1.97 7.50 -34.09
C TRP A 221 -2.84 7.67 -32.85
N ILE A 222 -3.43 6.57 -32.40
CA ILE A 222 -4.33 6.53 -31.25
C ILE A 222 -3.67 5.65 -30.18
N GLN A 223 -3.56 6.16 -28.96
CA GLN A 223 -3.11 5.37 -27.81
C GLN A 223 -4.12 4.27 -27.52
N VAL A 224 -3.65 3.02 -27.50
CA VAL A 224 -4.49 1.83 -27.24
C VAL A 224 -4.11 1.12 -25.94
N ALA A 225 -2.92 1.40 -25.41
CA ALA A 225 -2.46 0.93 -24.11
C ALA A 225 -1.45 1.94 -23.55
N ASP A 226 -1.37 2.02 -22.23
CA ASP A 226 -0.38 2.76 -21.47
C ASP A 226 0.19 1.93 -20.32
N ASP A 227 1.00 2.53 -19.45
CA ASP A 227 1.63 1.87 -18.30
C ASP A 227 0.65 1.52 -17.15
N ALA A 228 -0.64 1.79 -17.29
CA ALA A 228 -1.70 1.19 -16.47
C ALA A 228 -2.22 -0.14 -17.04
N ASP A 229 -1.91 -0.46 -18.30
CA ASP A 229 -2.32 -1.71 -18.96
C ASP A 229 -1.46 -2.89 -18.48
N TRP A 230 -2.12 -3.98 -18.08
CA TRP A 230 -1.47 -5.21 -17.59
C TRP A 230 -0.43 -5.79 -18.56
N TYR A 231 -0.64 -5.59 -19.87
CA TYR A 231 0.19 -6.18 -20.91
C TYR A 231 1.37 -5.29 -21.31
N LEU A 232 1.49 -4.06 -20.80
CA LEU A 232 2.59 -3.14 -21.09
C LEU A 232 3.44 -2.89 -19.85
N VAL A 233 4.72 -3.27 -19.92
CA VAL A 233 5.67 -3.10 -18.83
C VAL A 233 6.70 -2.03 -19.21
N TYR A 234 6.81 -1.01 -18.35
CA TYR A 234 7.89 -0.04 -18.31
C TYR A 234 8.95 -0.51 -17.29
N THR A 235 10.22 -0.61 -17.70
CA THR A 235 11.32 -0.93 -16.78
C THR A 235 12.44 0.09 -16.93
N TRP A 236 12.72 0.84 -15.87
CA TRP A 236 13.86 1.74 -15.80
C TRP A 236 15.08 1.07 -15.17
N ARG A 237 16.27 1.32 -15.72
CA ARG A 237 17.53 0.89 -15.11
C ARG A 237 18.64 1.93 -15.24
N ARG A 238 19.37 2.13 -14.14
CA ARG A 238 20.62 2.89 -14.13
C ARG A 238 21.70 2.03 -14.79
N THR A 239 22.30 2.51 -15.88
CA THR A 239 23.37 1.78 -16.58
C THR A 239 24.75 2.29 -16.23
N ARG A 240 24.89 3.58 -15.88
CA ARG A 240 26.14 4.14 -15.34
C ARG A 240 25.86 5.17 -14.25
N THR A 241 26.16 4.83 -13.00
CA THR A 241 25.90 5.70 -11.84
C THR A 241 26.69 7.01 -11.89
N LEU A 242 28.02 6.93 -12.05
CA LEU A 242 28.89 8.12 -12.09
C LEU A 242 28.63 9.05 -13.27
N LEU A 243 28.06 8.54 -14.37
CA LEU A 243 27.73 9.37 -15.53
C LEU A 243 26.24 9.75 -15.55
N GLY A 244 25.41 9.25 -14.64
CA GLY A 244 23.97 9.51 -14.65
C GLY A 244 23.27 8.97 -15.89
N HIS A 245 23.79 7.90 -16.52
CA HIS A 245 23.14 7.30 -17.69
C HIS A 245 22.10 6.28 -17.27
N SER A 246 20.93 6.31 -17.90
CA SER A 246 19.88 5.31 -17.71
C SER A 246 19.24 4.90 -19.03
N GLU A 247 18.59 3.75 -18.98
CA GLU A 247 17.84 3.17 -20.08
C GLU A 247 16.46 2.76 -19.58
N VAL A 248 15.52 2.75 -20.50
CA VAL A 248 14.14 2.34 -20.29
C VAL A 248 13.82 1.25 -21.28
N ASP A 249 13.37 0.11 -20.78
CA ASP A 249 13.00 -1.04 -21.57
C ASP A 249 11.46 -1.16 -21.56
N PHE A 250 10.85 -1.25 -22.74
CA PHE A 250 9.41 -1.51 -22.91
C PHE A 250 9.22 -2.96 -23.31
N THR A 251 8.22 -3.60 -22.70
CA THR A 251 7.78 -4.94 -23.04
C THR A 251 6.27 -4.95 -23.18
N TRP A 252 5.76 -5.33 -24.36
CA TRP A 252 4.33 -5.43 -24.62
C TRP A 252 3.96 -6.85 -25.03
N ASP A 253 3.11 -7.50 -24.24
CA ASP A 253 2.57 -8.81 -24.54
C ASP A 253 1.31 -8.67 -25.41
N THR A 254 1.40 -9.12 -26.66
CA THR A 254 0.30 -8.98 -27.62
C THR A 254 -0.79 -10.05 -27.46
N SER A 255 -0.65 -11.00 -26.53
CA SER A 255 -1.68 -12.01 -26.27
C SER A 255 -2.97 -11.41 -25.72
N GLY A 256 -2.91 -10.23 -25.10
CA GLY A 256 -4.05 -9.49 -24.56
C GLY A 256 -5.03 -8.98 -25.64
N ASN A 257 -5.25 -7.67 -25.68
CA ASN A 257 -6.24 -7.02 -26.54
C ASN A 257 -5.69 -6.59 -27.92
N ALA A 258 -4.48 -7.02 -28.31
CA ALA A 258 -3.89 -6.62 -29.58
C ALA A 258 -4.71 -7.14 -30.78
N VAL A 259 -4.89 -6.28 -31.78
CA VAL A 259 -5.55 -6.59 -33.06
C VAL A 259 -4.56 -6.44 -34.21
N PRO A 260 -4.82 -7.02 -35.40
CA PRO A 260 -3.97 -6.78 -36.55
C PRO A 260 -3.87 -5.29 -36.89
N GLY A 261 -2.65 -4.79 -37.10
CA GLY A 261 -2.43 -3.39 -37.43
C GLY A 261 -0.97 -2.97 -37.30
N LYS A 262 -0.73 -1.69 -37.54
CA LYS A 262 0.57 -1.06 -37.35
C LYS A 262 0.60 -0.32 -36.03
N TYR A 263 1.66 -0.53 -35.27
CA TYR A 263 1.83 -0.01 -33.91
C TYR A 263 3.15 0.74 -33.78
N ARG A 264 3.24 1.60 -32.77
CA ARG A 264 4.50 2.18 -32.29
C ARG A 264 4.49 2.27 -30.78
N PHE A 265 5.68 2.23 -30.20
CA PHE A 265 5.88 2.66 -28.83
C PHE A 265 6.14 4.16 -28.78
N LYS A 266 5.68 4.78 -27.71
CA LYS A 266 6.02 6.16 -27.39
C LYS A 266 6.46 6.24 -25.93
N TYR A 267 7.66 6.75 -25.74
CA TYR A 267 8.25 6.95 -24.42
C TYR A 267 8.11 8.40 -24.01
N TYR A 268 7.68 8.61 -22.77
CA TYR A 268 7.64 9.90 -22.11
C TYR A 268 8.54 9.86 -20.89
N GLY A 269 9.53 10.76 -20.85
CA GLY A 269 10.49 10.90 -19.76
C GLY A 269 10.41 12.24 -19.06
#